data_AF-A0A2U8URG4-F1
#
_entry.id   AF-A0A2U8URG4-F1
#
_cell.length_a   1.000
_cell.length_b   1.000
_cell.length_c   1.000
_cell.angle_alpha   90.00
_cell.angle_beta   90.00
_cell.angle_gamma   90.00
#
_symmetry.space_group_name_H-M   'P 1'
#
loop_
_entity.id
_entity.type
_entity.pdbx_description
1 polymer ?
#
loop_
_entity_poly.entity_id
_entity_poly.type
_entity_poly.pdbx_seq_one_letter_code
_entity_poly.pdbx_strand_id
1 'polypeptide(L)'
;DVGADLVGKVERNIPEDDPRNPAVIADNVGDNVGDIAGMGSDLFGSYAESSCAALVVASISSFGINHEFTAMMYPLIVSSVGILVCLITTLFATDFFEVKTVKQIEPTLKNQLIISTILMTIGVALVSWVALPSSFTIFNFGTQKVVKNWQLCLCVCVGLWAGLIIGFVTEYYTSNAYSPVQDVADSCRTGAATNVIFGLALGYKSVIIPIFAIAVSIFVSFTFAAMYGVAVAALGMLSTIATGLAIDAYGPISDNAGGIAEMAGMSHRIRERTDALDAAGNTTAAIGKGFAIGSAALVSLALFGAFVSRA
;
A
#
# COMPACT_ATOMS: atom_id res chain seq x y z
N ASP A 1 -0.63 23.13 -5.20
CA ASP A 1 -1.98 22.63 -5.37
C ASP A 1 -3.04 23.71 -5.08
N VAL A 2 -3.77 23.69 -3.96
CA VAL A 2 -4.99 24.52 -3.72
C VAL A 2 -4.94 25.97 -4.22
N GLY A 3 -3.86 26.71 -3.92
CA GLY A 3 -3.73 28.10 -4.35
C GLY A 3 -3.56 28.28 -5.86
N ALA A 4 -2.81 27.38 -6.51
CA ALA A 4 -2.62 27.37 -7.95
C ALA A 4 -3.95 27.07 -8.66
N ASP A 5 -4.66 26.06 -8.18
CA ASP A 5 -5.90 25.56 -8.78
C ASP A 5 -7.08 26.51 -8.63
N LEU A 6 -7.30 27.07 -7.44
CA LEU A 6 -8.39 28.01 -7.20
C LEU A 6 -8.24 29.28 -8.06
N VAL A 7 -7.06 29.91 -8.02
CA VAL A 7 -6.83 31.16 -8.75
C VAL A 7 -6.74 30.90 -10.25
N GLY A 8 -6.03 29.85 -10.67
CA GLY A 8 -5.83 29.53 -12.08
C GLY A 8 -7.11 29.07 -12.76
N LYS A 9 -7.67 27.94 -12.31
CA LYS A 9 -8.77 27.24 -12.99
C LYS A 9 -10.11 27.90 -12.72
N VAL A 10 -10.39 28.27 -11.46
CA VAL A 10 -11.73 28.77 -11.05
C VAL A 10 -11.88 30.27 -11.28
N GLU A 11 -10.91 31.09 -10.88
CA GLU A 11 -11.03 32.55 -10.97
C GLU A 11 -10.58 33.10 -12.34
N ARG A 12 -9.45 32.60 -12.86
CA ARG A 12 -8.80 33.16 -14.06
C ARG A 12 -9.04 32.39 -15.35
N ASN A 13 -9.66 31.21 -15.27
CA ASN A 13 -9.94 30.35 -16.42
C ASN A 13 -8.70 30.09 -17.30
N ILE A 14 -7.54 29.91 -16.66
CA ILE A 14 -6.33 29.42 -17.34
C ILE A 14 -6.19 27.91 -17.08
N PRO A 15 -5.49 27.17 -17.97
CA PRO A 15 -5.20 25.76 -17.75
C PRO A 15 -4.56 25.47 -16.39
N GLU A 16 -4.75 24.25 -15.90
CA GLU A 16 -3.95 23.69 -14.81
C GLU A 16 -2.48 23.64 -15.22
N ASP A 17 -1.55 23.86 -14.28
CA ASP A 17 -0.10 23.94 -14.55
C ASP A 17 0.34 25.02 -15.56
N ASP A 18 -0.49 26.01 -15.84
CA ASP A 18 -0.13 27.08 -16.78
C ASP A 18 1.09 27.89 -16.28
N PRO A 19 2.11 28.13 -17.14
CA PRO A 19 3.36 28.79 -16.73
C PRO A 19 3.18 30.26 -16.30
N ARG A 20 2.01 30.86 -16.54
CA ARG A 20 1.66 32.21 -16.07
C ARG A 20 1.30 32.21 -14.58
N ASN A 21 0.96 31.07 -14.00
CA ASN A 21 0.58 30.96 -12.60
C ASN A 21 1.83 30.80 -11.71
N PRO A 22 2.13 31.75 -10.83
CA PRO A 22 3.38 31.75 -10.05
C PRO A 22 3.45 30.61 -9.01
N ALA A 23 2.33 29.94 -8.75
CA ALA A 23 2.28 28.84 -7.78
C ALA A 23 2.66 27.47 -8.38
N VAL A 24 2.70 27.32 -9.71
CA VAL A 24 2.88 26.00 -10.39
C VAL A 24 4.21 25.35 -10.07
N ILE A 25 5.30 26.13 -9.95
CA ILE A 25 6.59 25.58 -9.54
C ILE A 25 6.52 25.00 -8.12
N ALA A 26 5.85 25.69 -7.19
CA ALA A 26 5.68 25.19 -5.84
C ALA A 26 4.75 23.97 -5.79
N ASP A 27 3.81 23.89 -6.73
CA ASP A 27 2.93 22.75 -6.92
C ASP A 27 3.71 21.48 -7.26
N ASN A 28 4.41 21.50 -8.39
CA ASN A 28 5.16 20.36 -8.91
C ASN A 28 6.33 19.96 -7.97
N VAL A 29 6.96 20.94 -7.30
CA VAL A 29 7.92 20.65 -6.21
C VAL A 29 7.23 19.95 -5.03
N GLY A 30 5.99 20.32 -4.73
CA GLY A 30 5.15 19.73 -3.69
C GLY A 30 4.98 18.22 -3.85
N ASP A 31 4.70 17.71 -5.04
CA ASP A 31 4.50 16.26 -5.24
C ASP A 31 5.78 15.46 -4.96
N ASN A 32 6.95 16.05 -5.26
CA ASN A 32 8.23 15.42 -4.94
C ASN A 32 8.53 15.46 -3.43
N VAL A 33 8.20 16.56 -2.76
CA VAL A 33 8.49 16.76 -1.33
C VAL A 33 7.52 15.97 -0.44
N GLY A 34 6.24 15.97 -0.77
CA GLY A 34 5.19 15.26 -0.03
C GLY A 34 5.04 13.83 -0.52
N ASP A 35 4.57 13.69 -1.75
CA ASP A 35 4.02 12.45 -2.27
C ASP A 35 5.10 11.43 -2.68
N ILE A 36 6.36 11.87 -2.81
CA ILE A 36 7.51 10.99 -2.94
C ILE A 36 8.32 10.90 -1.65
N ALA A 37 8.92 12.01 -1.18
CA ALA A 37 9.86 11.94 -0.05
C ALA A 37 9.16 11.62 1.29
N GLY A 38 7.98 12.22 1.53
CA GLY A 38 7.16 11.94 2.70
C GLY A 38 6.63 10.50 2.67
N MET A 39 5.97 10.11 1.58
CA MET A 39 5.45 8.75 1.38
C MET A 39 6.53 7.67 1.52
N GLY A 40 7.71 7.88 0.93
CA GLY A 40 8.83 6.94 1.03
C GLY A 40 9.31 6.75 2.47
N SER A 41 9.32 7.83 3.26
CA SER A 41 9.67 7.78 4.69
C SER A 41 8.60 7.07 5.52
N ASP A 42 7.32 7.29 5.21
CA ASP A 42 6.17 6.66 5.87
C ASP A 42 6.18 5.14 5.70
N LEU A 43 6.33 4.67 4.46
CA LEU A 43 6.38 3.23 4.16
C LEU A 43 7.67 2.56 4.69
N PHE A 44 8.79 3.28 4.75
CA PHE A 44 9.98 2.80 5.47
C PHE A 44 9.70 2.59 6.96
N GLY A 45 9.05 3.54 7.61
CA GLY A 45 8.63 3.42 9.02
C GLY A 45 7.75 2.19 9.22
N SER A 46 6.74 1.99 8.37
CA SER A 46 5.84 0.84 8.40
C SER A 46 6.58 -0.50 8.28
N TYR A 47 7.56 -0.60 7.37
CA TYR A 47 8.42 -1.78 7.22
C TYR A 47 9.30 -2.03 8.45
N ALA A 48 9.96 -0.97 8.94
CA ALA A 48 10.88 -1.04 10.07
C ALA A 48 10.15 -1.46 11.35
N GLU A 49 9.02 -0.84 11.65
CA GLU A 49 8.20 -1.18 12.81
C GLU A 49 7.65 -2.60 12.73
N SER A 50 7.15 -3.03 11.56
CA SER A 50 6.62 -4.39 11.39
C SER A 50 7.70 -5.46 11.62
N SER A 51 8.90 -5.20 11.09
CA SER A 51 10.06 -6.07 11.28
C SER A 51 10.50 -6.10 12.75
N CYS A 52 10.65 -4.93 13.37
CA CYS A 52 11.07 -4.80 14.77
C CYS A 52 10.06 -5.41 15.74
N ALA A 53 8.75 -5.21 15.53
CA ALA A 53 7.70 -5.80 16.36
C ALA A 53 7.78 -7.33 16.33
N ALA A 54 7.96 -7.91 15.13
CA ALA A 54 8.15 -9.36 14.99
C ALA A 54 9.41 -9.84 15.71
N LEU A 55 10.54 -9.13 15.55
CA LEU A 55 11.81 -9.48 16.19
C LEU A 55 11.73 -9.41 17.72
N VAL A 56 11.12 -8.38 18.30
CA VAL A 56 11.00 -8.26 19.76
C VAL A 56 10.25 -9.44 20.35
N VAL A 57 9.10 -9.83 19.78
CA VAL A 57 8.34 -10.98 20.28
C VAL A 57 9.07 -12.30 20.01
N ALA A 58 9.73 -12.45 18.86
CA ALA A 58 10.53 -13.63 18.53
C ALA A 58 11.73 -13.81 19.48
N SER A 59 12.35 -12.72 19.94
CA SER A 59 13.54 -12.75 20.80
C SER A 59 13.31 -13.42 22.16
N ILE A 60 12.09 -13.34 22.67
CA ILE A 60 11.64 -13.97 23.93
C ILE A 60 10.77 -15.21 23.70
N SER A 61 10.64 -15.63 22.43
CA SER A 61 10.02 -16.89 22.01
C SER A 61 11.09 -17.98 21.88
N SER A 62 10.71 -19.20 21.50
CA SER A 62 11.70 -20.29 21.38
C SER A 62 12.83 -19.96 20.40
N PHE A 63 12.56 -19.16 19.36
CA PHE A 63 13.57 -18.76 18.38
C PHE A 63 14.74 -18.02 19.03
N GLY A 64 14.46 -17.00 19.85
CA GLY A 64 15.50 -16.28 20.57
C GLY A 64 16.08 -17.04 21.76
N ILE A 65 15.23 -17.74 22.54
CA ILE A 65 15.66 -18.52 23.71
C ILE A 65 16.63 -19.65 23.31
N ASN A 66 16.33 -20.35 22.22
CA ASN A 66 17.16 -21.45 21.70
C ASN A 66 18.27 -20.95 20.77
N HIS A 67 18.38 -19.64 20.53
CA HIS A 67 19.37 -19.02 19.65
C HIS A 67 19.31 -19.57 18.20
N GLU A 68 18.11 -19.86 17.71
CA GLU A 68 17.86 -20.34 16.35
C GLU A 68 17.83 -19.16 15.35
N PHE A 69 19.02 -18.75 14.89
CA PHE A 69 19.20 -17.55 14.07
C PHE A 69 18.29 -17.50 12.83
N THR A 70 18.16 -18.61 12.09
CA THR A 70 17.34 -18.67 10.88
C THR A 70 15.87 -18.39 11.16
N ALA A 71 15.28 -19.02 12.19
CA ALA A 71 13.88 -18.81 12.53
C ALA A 71 13.65 -17.44 13.17
N MET A 72 14.63 -16.93 13.93
CA MET A 72 14.62 -15.57 14.48
C MET A 72 14.59 -14.50 13.38
N MET A 73 15.32 -14.71 12.28
CA MET A 73 15.38 -13.81 11.12
C MET A 73 14.26 -14.04 10.10
N TYR A 74 13.27 -14.90 10.39
CA TYR A 74 12.12 -15.16 9.54
C TYR A 74 11.49 -13.89 8.90
N PRO A 75 11.20 -12.79 9.63
CA PRO A 75 10.68 -11.56 9.00
C PRO A 75 11.61 -10.99 7.91
N LEU A 76 12.93 -11.02 8.12
CA LEU A 76 13.90 -10.51 7.15
C LEU A 76 14.03 -11.45 5.94
N ILE A 77 13.91 -12.76 6.16
CA ILE A 77 13.92 -13.75 5.06
C ILE A 77 12.66 -13.58 4.19
N VAL A 78 11.48 -13.39 4.79
CA VAL A 78 10.24 -13.06 4.05
C VAL A 78 10.45 -11.82 3.19
N SER A 79 11.01 -10.75 3.76
CA SER A 79 11.28 -9.50 3.04
C SER A 79 12.32 -9.67 1.92
N SER A 80 13.34 -10.50 2.14
CA SER A 80 14.37 -10.83 1.13
C SER A 80 13.78 -11.56 -0.07
N VAL A 81 12.90 -12.53 0.18
CA VAL A 81 12.15 -13.21 -0.90
C VAL A 81 11.17 -12.25 -1.58
N GLY A 82 10.57 -11.34 -0.82
CA GLY A 82 9.73 -10.26 -1.34
C GLY A 82 10.42 -9.45 -2.44
N ILE A 83 11.68 -9.06 -2.25
CA ILE A 83 12.46 -8.34 -3.28
C ILE A 83 12.57 -9.17 -4.57
N LEU A 84 12.87 -10.46 -4.48
CA LEU A 84 12.98 -11.34 -5.65
C LEU A 84 11.63 -11.51 -6.36
N VAL A 85 10.55 -11.66 -5.59
CA VAL A 85 9.18 -11.75 -6.12
C VAL A 85 8.78 -10.45 -6.83
N CYS A 86 9.05 -9.30 -6.22
CA CYS A 86 8.78 -8.00 -6.80
C CYS A 86 9.59 -7.77 -8.07
N LEU A 87 10.87 -8.17 -8.10
CA LEU A 87 11.70 -8.10 -9.31
C LEU A 87 11.06 -8.87 -10.47
N ILE A 88 10.65 -10.13 -10.23
CA ILE A 88 9.98 -10.94 -11.25
C ILE A 88 8.66 -10.29 -11.68
N THR A 89 7.91 -9.73 -10.73
CA THR A 89 6.62 -9.06 -11.01
C THR A 89 6.79 -7.82 -11.88
N THR A 90 7.81 -7.00 -11.63
CA THR A 90 8.12 -5.79 -12.41
C THR A 90 8.31 -6.10 -13.89
N LEU A 91 8.99 -7.21 -14.23
CA LEU A 91 9.22 -7.62 -15.62
C LEU A 91 7.93 -7.81 -16.43
N PHE A 92 6.81 -8.12 -15.77
CA PHE A 92 5.52 -8.20 -16.45
C PHE A 92 5.05 -6.84 -16.96
N ALA A 93 5.30 -5.75 -16.24
CA ALA A 93 4.90 -4.41 -16.68
C ALA A 93 5.97 -3.70 -17.53
N THR A 94 7.25 -4.08 -17.40
CA THR A 94 8.35 -3.41 -18.10
C THR A 94 8.77 -4.08 -19.40
N ASP A 95 8.69 -5.41 -19.49
CA ASP A 95 9.26 -6.17 -20.62
C ASP A 95 8.21 -7.04 -21.35
N PHE A 96 7.36 -7.75 -20.61
CA PHE A 96 6.48 -8.76 -21.22
C PHE A 96 5.18 -8.20 -21.78
N PHE A 97 4.70 -7.06 -21.28
CA PHE A 97 3.46 -6.43 -21.72
C PHE A 97 3.68 -4.95 -22.05
N GLU A 98 2.96 -4.47 -23.07
CA GLU A 98 3.01 -3.08 -23.51
C GLU A 98 1.60 -2.46 -23.45
N VAL A 99 1.51 -1.26 -22.88
CA VAL A 99 0.28 -0.47 -22.82
C VAL A 99 0.08 0.25 -24.15
N LYS A 100 -0.99 -0.13 -24.89
CA LYS A 100 -1.32 0.46 -26.20
C LYS A 100 -2.47 1.44 -26.14
N THR A 101 -3.28 1.35 -25.08
CA THR A 101 -4.47 2.17 -24.88
C THR A 101 -4.56 2.66 -23.44
N VAL A 102 -5.14 3.84 -23.24
CA VAL A 102 -5.29 4.47 -21.91
C VAL A 102 -6.00 3.55 -20.91
N LYS A 103 -7.04 2.83 -21.36
CA LYS A 103 -7.81 1.91 -20.51
C LYS A 103 -6.99 0.72 -19.97
N GLN A 104 -5.79 0.49 -20.47
CA GLN A 104 -4.90 -0.58 -20.01
C GLN A 104 -3.97 -0.14 -18.88
N ILE A 105 -3.86 1.15 -18.57
CA ILE A 105 -2.93 1.66 -17.53
C ILE A 105 -3.32 1.10 -16.16
N GLU A 106 -4.52 1.41 -15.66
CA GLU A 106 -4.99 0.94 -14.35
C GLU A 106 -4.98 -0.60 -14.22
N PRO A 107 -5.49 -1.40 -15.19
CA PRO A 107 -5.36 -2.86 -15.13
C PRO A 107 -3.92 -3.35 -15.06
N THR A 108 -2.97 -2.67 -15.72
CA THR A 108 -1.56 -3.06 -15.69
C THR A 108 -0.97 -2.85 -14.29
N LEU A 109 -1.27 -1.71 -13.65
CA LEU A 109 -0.85 -1.42 -12.27
C LEU A 109 -1.50 -2.38 -11.27
N LYS A 110 -2.80 -2.67 -11.44
CA LYS A 110 -3.49 -3.68 -10.62
C LYS A 110 -2.92 -5.08 -10.78
N ASN A 111 -2.56 -5.47 -12.00
CA ASN A 111 -1.96 -6.77 -12.24
C ASN A 111 -0.63 -6.94 -11.49
N GLN A 112 0.13 -5.85 -11.25
CA GLN A 112 1.32 -5.91 -10.41
C GLN A 112 0.98 -6.33 -8.96
N LEU A 113 -0.11 -5.82 -8.38
CA LEU A 113 -0.59 -6.24 -7.04
C LEU A 113 -1.02 -7.71 -7.02
N ILE A 114 -1.76 -8.15 -8.05
CA ILE A 114 -2.24 -9.54 -8.14
C ILE A 114 -1.08 -10.51 -8.31
N ILE A 115 -0.19 -10.26 -9.26
CA ILE A 115 0.96 -11.13 -9.58
C ILE A 115 1.90 -11.22 -8.37
N SER A 116 2.27 -10.08 -7.77
CA SER A 116 3.14 -10.07 -6.60
C SER A 116 2.49 -10.80 -5.42
N THR A 117 1.18 -10.64 -5.18
CA THR A 117 0.46 -11.36 -4.11
C THR A 117 0.47 -12.87 -4.32
N ILE A 118 0.19 -13.34 -5.54
CA ILE A 118 0.16 -14.77 -5.86
C ILE A 118 1.57 -15.37 -5.71
N LEU A 119 2.57 -14.75 -6.32
CA LEU A 119 3.96 -15.21 -6.24
C LEU A 119 4.49 -15.16 -4.81
N MET A 120 4.15 -14.13 -4.05
CA MET A 120 4.59 -13.99 -2.67
C MET A 120 3.89 -14.98 -1.74
N THR A 121 2.64 -15.38 -2.03
CA THR A 121 2.00 -16.49 -1.31
C THR A 121 2.80 -17.78 -1.43
N ILE A 122 3.31 -18.10 -2.63
CA ILE A 122 4.18 -19.26 -2.86
C ILE A 122 5.53 -19.06 -2.16
N GLY A 123 6.12 -17.86 -2.25
CA GLY A 123 7.38 -17.51 -1.59
C GLY A 123 7.31 -17.68 -0.07
N VAL A 124 6.26 -17.17 0.56
CA VAL A 124 6.00 -17.29 2.01
C VAL A 124 5.80 -18.75 2.41
N ALA A 125 5.09 -19.54 1.60
CA ALA A 125 4.98 -20.98 1.84
C ALA A 125 6.36 -21.65 1.81
N LEU A 126 7.19 -21.41 0.79
CA LEU A 126 8.54 -21.98 0.74
C LEU A 126 9.40 -21.55 1.94
N VAL A 127 9.41 -20.27 2.28
CA VAL A 127 10.16 -19.74 3.43
C VAL A 127 9.68 -20.37 4.72
N SER A 128 8.36 -20.53 4.91
CA SER A 128 7.80 -21.09 6.15
C SER A 128 8.13 -22.58 6.33
N TRP A 129 8.35 -23.34 5.26
CA TRP A 129 8.76 -24.74 5.33
C TRP A 129 10.27 -24.93 5.47
N VAL A 130 11.08 -24.02 4.94
CA VAL A 130 12.55 -24.12 4.97
C VAL A 130 13.17 -23.43 6.18
N ALA A 131 12.65 -22.28 6.59
CA ALA A 131 13.26 -21.42 7.62
C ALA A 131 12.68 -21.64 9.03
N LEU A 132 11.55 -22.34 9.19
CA LEU A 132 10.91 -22.57 10.48
C LEU A 132 10.88 -24.06 10.83
N PRO A 133 11.07 -24.43 12.11
CA PRO A 133 10.81 -25.78 12.58
C PRO A 133 9.31 -26.11 12.51
N SER A 134 8.96 -27.39 12.39
CA SER A 134 7.56 -27.83 12.28
C SER A 134 6.72 -27.48 13.51
N SER A 135 7.36 -27.32 14.67
CA SER A 135 6.75 -26.90 15.93
C SER A 135 7.72 -26.03 16.71
N PHE A 136 7.21 -24.95 17.28
CA PHE A 136 7.96 -24.00 18.11
C PHE A 136 7.03 -23.36 19.14
N THR A 137 7.58 -22.50 20.01
CA THR A 137 6.76 -21.73 20.94
C THR A 137 6.89 -20.24 20.72
N ILE A 138 5.76 -19.54 20.83
CA ILE A 138 5.67 -18.09 20.77
C ILE A 138 5.24 -17.56 22.12
N PHE A 139 5.87 -16.47 22.55
CA PHE A 139 5.50 -15.76 23.76
C PHE A 139 4.07 -15.23 23.68
N ASN A 140 3.28 -15.52 24.72
CA ASN A 140 1.89 -15.12 24.84
C ASN A 140 1.61 -14.71 26.30
N PHE A 141 1.84 -13.43 26.61
CA PHE A 141 1.55 -12.80 27.91
C PHE A 141 2.02 -13.64 29.12
N GLY A 142 3.31 -14.02 29.13
CA GLY A 142 3.92 -14.80 30.21
C GLY A 142 3.89 -16.33 30.03
N THR A 143 3.20 -16.82 29.01
CA THR A 143 3.19 -18.25 28.65
C THR A 143 3.85 -18.51 27.30
N GLN A 144 4.31 -19.74 27.07
CA GLN A 144 4.86 -20.18 25.79
C GLN A 144 3.80 -20.98 25.03
N LYS A 145 3.20 -20.36 24.00
CA LYS A 145 2.15 -20.97 23.18
C LYS A 145 2.78 -21.82 22.09
N VAL A 146 2.37 -23.09 21.98
CA VAL A 146 2.82 -23.96 20.89
C VAL A 146 2.20 -23.51 19.58
N VAL A 147 3.05 -23.31 18.57
CA VAL A 147 2.68 -22.88 17.21
C VAL A 147 3.35 -23.80 16.19
N LYS A 148 2.67 -24.02 15.06
CA LYS A 148 3.19 -24.77 13.91
C LYS A 148 3.58 -23.83 12.78
N ASN A 149 4.55 -24.22 11.96
CA ASN A 149 5.01 -23.42 10.82
C ASN A 149 3.88 -23.04 9.84
N TRP A 150 2.95 -23.96 9.54
CA TRP A 150 1.81 -23.67 8.66
C TRP A 150 0.88 -22.60 9.23
N GLN A 151 0.74 -22.51 10.55
CA GLN A 151 -0.08 -21.48 11.21
C GLN A 151 0.56 -20.11 11.05
N LEU A 152 1.89 -20.04 11.14
CA LEU A 152 2.62 -18.79 10.92
C LEU A 152 2.62 -18.38 9.45
N CYS A 153 2.72 -19.34 8.52
CA CYS A 153 2.49 -19.10 7.10
C CYS A 153 1.12 -18.46 6.87
N LEU A 154 0.06 -18.96 7.50
CA LEU A 154 -1.27 -18.35 7.42
C LEU A 154 -1.33 -16.94 8.04
N CYS A 155 -0.56 -16.66 9.09
CA CYS A 155 -0.48 -15.30 9.67
C CYS A 155 0.08 -14.30 8.65
N VAL A 156 1.17 -14.66 7.96
CA VAL A 156 1.75 -13.80 6.92
C VAL A 156 0.79 -13.69 5.73
N CYS A 157 0.25 -14.81 5.26
CA CYS A 157 -0.67 -14.83 4.12
C CYS A 157 -1.95 -14.03 4.38
N VAL A 158 -2.56 -14.10 5.57
CA VAL A 158 -3.79 -13.32 5.84
C VAL A 158 -3.52 -11.82 5.82
N GLY A 159 -2.31 -11.38 6.20
CA GLY A 159 -1.89 -9.98 6.06
C GLY A 159 -1.67 -9.58 4.60
N LEU A 160 -0.96 -10.42 3.84
CA LEU A 160 -0.71 -10.22 2.41
C LEU A 160 -2.03 -10.10 1.61
N TRP A 161 -2.95 -11.04 1.81
CA TRP A 161 -4.24 -11.05 1.11
C TRP A 161 -5.17 -9.93 1.59
N ALA A 162 -5.11 -9.52 2.85
CA ALA A 162 -5.83 -8.33 3.31
C ALA A 162 -5.34 -7.07 2.61
N GLY A 163 -4.03 -6.93 2.36
CA GLY A 163 -3.47 -5.85 1.54
C GLY A 163 -4.09 -5.83 0.14
N LEU A 164 -4.15 -6.98 -0.53
CA LEU A 164 -4.80 -7.08 -1.85
C LEU A 164 -6.28 -6.69 -1.80
N ILE A 165 -7.04 -7.16 -0.80
CA ILE A 165 -8.46 -6.81 -0.63
C ILE A 165 -8.62 -5.29 -0.44
N ILE A 166 -7.78 -4.68 0.41
CA ILE A 166 -7.77 -3.23 0.62
C ILE A 166 -7.49 -2.53 -0.73
N GLY A 167 -6.49 -2.97 -1.48
CA GLY A 167 -6.17 -2.39 -2.79
C GLY A 167 -7.34 -2.42 -3.78
N PHE A 168 -8.04 -3.56 -3.90
CA PHE A 168 -9.21 -3.68 -4.78
C PHE A 168 -10.38 -2.79 -4.35
N VAL A 169 -10.63 -2.69 -3.05
CA VAL A 169 -11.73 -1.85 -2.55
C VAL A 169 -11.40 -0.38 -2.71
N THR A 170 -10.15 0.01 -2.42
CA THR A 170 -9.69 1.37 -2.65
C THR A 170 -9.82 1.74 -4.13
N GLU A 171 -9.34 0.89 -5.04
CA GLU A 171 -9.50 1.10 -6.50
C GLU A 171 -10.96 1.36 -6.89
N TYR A 172 -11.90 0.55 -6.38
CA TYR A 172 -13.32 0.71 -6.66
C TYR A 172 -13.90 2.06 -6.20
N TYR A 173 -13.39 2.60 -5.09
CA TYR A 173 -13.86 3.87 -4.53
C TYR A 173 -13.08 5.10 -5.04
N THR A 174 -11.94 4.94 -5.71
CA THR A 174 -11.10 6.08 -6.15
C THR A 174 -10.89 6.17 -7.66
N SER A 175 -11.07 5.09 -8.42
CA SER A 175 -10.99 5.15 -9.88
C SER A 175 -12.29 5.65 -10.52
N ASN A 176 -12.15 6.54 -11.50
CA ASN A 176 -13.25 7.07 -12.32
C ASN A 176 -13.82 6.04 -13.31
N ALA A 177 -13.24 4.84 -13.41
CA ALA A 177 -13.79 3.73 -14.17
C ALA A 177 -15.05 3.12 -13.53
N TYR A 178 -15.29 3.38 -12.23
CA TYR A 178 -16.38 2.79 -11.47
C TYR A 178 -17.46 3.80 -11.06
N SER A 179 -18.65 3.28 -10.76
CA SER A 179 -19.82 4.10 -10.42
C SER A 179 -19.61 5.05 -9.23
N PRO A 180 -18.91 4.71 -8.12
CA PRO A 180 -18.83 5.62 -6.97
C PRO A 180 -18.23 6.99 -7.31
N VAL A 181 -17.16 7.01 -8.10
CA VAL A 181 -16.49 8.26 -8.51
C VAL A 181 -17.27 8.93 -9.66
N GLN A 182 -17.89 8.16 -10.55
CA GLN A 182 -18.77 8.70 -11.59
C GLN A 182 -19.98 9.42 -10.99
N ASP A 183 -20.56 8.90 -9.90
CA ASP A 183 -21.68 9.52 -9.18
C ASP A 183 -21.24 10.81 -8.47
N VAL A 184 -20.02 10.85 -7.92
CA VAL A 184 -19.42 12.09 -7.37
C VAL A 184 -19.27 13.14 -8.47
N ALA A 185 -18.81 12.75 -9.66
CA ALA A 185 -18.70 13.66 -10.81
C ALA A 185 -20.08 14.12 -11.33
N ASP A 186 -21.08 13.24 -11.42
CA ASP A 186 -22.44 13.61 -11.84
C ASP A 186 -23.10 14.59 -10.85
N SER A 187 -22.81 14.46 -9.55
CA SER A 187 -23.34 15.37 -8.54
C SER A 187 -22.90 16.84 -8.74
N CYS A 188 -21.78 17.10 -9.43
CA CYS A 188 -21.32 18.44 -9.79
C CYS A 188 -22.36 19.23 -10.62
N ARG A 189 -23.29 18.55 -11.30
CA ARG A 189 -24.40 19.18 -12.03
C ARG A 189 -25.30 20.05 -11.16
N THR A 190 -25.28 19.84 -9.84
CA THR A 190 -26.06 20.59 -8.85
C THR A 190 -25.20 21.50 -7.95
N GLY A 191 -23.91 21.65 -8.29
CA GLY A 191 -22.97 22.56 -7.64
C GLY A 191 -21.96 21.87 -6.70
N ALA A 192 -21.04 22.67 -6.15
CA ALA A 192 -19.97 22.17 -5.29
C ALA A 192 -20.46 21.55 -3.97
N ALA A 193 -21.57 22.05 -3.44
CA ALA A 193 -22.11 21.56 -2.16
C ALA A 193 -22.51 20.08 -2.22
N THR A 194 -23.19 19.67 -3.29
CA THR A 194 -23.58 18.26 -3.48
C THR A 194 -22.37 17.39 -3.79
N ASN A 195 -21.41 17.89 -4.57
CA ASN A 195 -20.14 17.20 -4.81
C ASN A 195 -19.38 16.89 -3.51
N VAL A 196 -19.24 17.86 -2.60
CA VAL A 196 -18.62 17.66 -1.30
C VAL A 196 -19.40 16.66 -0.44
N ILE A 197 -20.74 16.74 -0.42
CA ILE A 197 -21.59 15.79 0.33
C ILE A 197 -21.40 14.36 -0.16
N PHE A 198 -21.43 14.15 -1.48
CA PHE A 198 -21.22 12.82 -2.09
C PHE A 198 -19.80 12.31 -1.83
N GLY A 199 -18.78 13.16 -1.96
CA GLY A 199 -17.39 12.80 -1.66
C GLY A 199 -17.18 12.37 -0.20
N LEU A 200 -17.74 13.11 0.76
CA LEU A 200 -17.69 12.74 2.18
C LEU A 200 -18.41 11.41 2.45
N ALA A 201 -19.61 11.22 1.89
CA ALA A 201 -20.36 9.98 2.04
C ALA A 201 -19.62 8.78 1.41
N LEU A 202 -18.96 8.97 0.27
CA LEU A 202 -18.13 7.96 -0.37
C LEU A 202 -16.96 7.56 0.54
N GLY A 203 -16.26 8.52 1.14
CA GLY A 203 -15.18 8.25 2.10
C GLY A 203 -15.68 7.49 3.34
N TYR A 204 -16.84 7.83 3.88
CA TYR A 204 -17.43 7.06 4.99
C TYR A 204 -17.84 5.65 4.58
N LYS A 205 -18.22 5.44 3.32
CA LYS A 205 -18.60 4.12 2.82
C LYS A 205 -17.39 3.23 2.53
N SER A 206 -16.27 3.81 2.10
CA SER A 206 -15.09 3.07 1.67
C SER A 206 -14.38 2.31 2.80
N VAL A 207 -14.51 2.76 4.06
CA VAL A 207 -13.83 2.14 5.21
C VAL A 207 -14.38 0.76 5.60
N ILE A 208 -15.60 0.40 5.19
CA ILE A 208 -16.29 -0.79 5.70
C ILE A 208 -15.49 -2.08 5.44
N ILE A 209 -15.13 -2.34 4.18
CA ILE A 209 -14.46 -3.59 3.80
C ILE A 209 -12.99 -3.60 4.29
N PRO A 210 -12.20 -2.51 4.19
CA PRO A 210 -10.88 -2.44 4.79
C PRO A 210 -10.86 -2.76 6.28
N ILE A 211 -11.82 -2.23 7.06
CA ILE A 211 -11.93 -2.55 8.49
C ILE A 211 -12.23 -4.04 8.71
N PHE A 212 -13.11 -4.64 7.91
CA PHE A 212 -13.36 -6.10 7.99
C PHE A 212 -12.12 -6.92 7.62
N ALA A 213 -11.37 -6.52 6.59
CA ALA A 213 -10.13 -7.18 6.20
C ALA A 213 -9.11 -7.15 7.34
N ILE A 214 -8.90 -5.96 7.95
CA ILE A 214 -8.01 -5.80 9.12
C ILE A 214 -8.50 -6.65 10.29
N ALA A 215 -9.80 -6.64 10.60
CA ALA A 215 -10.36 -7.41 11.71
C ALA A 215 -10.18 -8.93 11.54
N VAL A 216 -10.36 -9.44 10.32
CA VAL A 216 -10.11 -10.86 9.99
C VAL A 216 -8.61 -11.18 10.11
N SER A 217 -7.73 -10.32 9.59
CA SER A 217 -6.28 -10.49 9.73
C SER A 217 -5.85 -10.52 11.19
N ILE A 218 -6.38 -9.62 12.03
CA ILE A 218 -6.15 -9.62 13.48
C ILE A 218 -6.64 -10.93 14.08
N PHE A 219 -7.89 -11.31 13.85
CA PHE A 219 -8.48 -12.50 14.46
C PHE A 219 -7.69 -13.77 14.14
N VAL A 220 -7.37 -13.99 12.87
CA VAL A 220 -6.64 -15.18 12.40
C VAL A 220 -5.21 -15.19 12.97
N SER A 221 -4.48 -14.09 12.81
CA SER A 221 -3.07 -14.03 13.19
C SER A 221 -2.87 -14.06 14.71
N PHE A 222 -3.71 -13.36 15.46
CA PHE A 222 -3.71 -13.37 16.92
C PHE A 222 -4.01 -14.77 17.45
N THR A 223 -5.03 -15.44 16.91
CA THR A 223 -5.41 -16.80 17.34
C THR A 223 -4.27 -17.80 17.15
N PHE A 224 -3.55 -17.69 16.02
CA PHE A 224 -2.47 -18.61 15.71
C PHE A 224 -1.18 -18.31 16.46
N ALA A 225 -0.74 -17.06 16.56
CA ALA A 225 0.59 -16.75 17.09
C ALA A 225 0.64 -15.46 17.93
N ALA A 226 -0.46 -15.07 18.59
CA ALA A 226 -0.51 -13.90 19.47
C ALA A 226 0.07 -12.65 18.80
N MET A 227 0.84 -11.83 19.54
CA MET A 227 1.44 -10.59 19.02
C MET A 227 2.45 -10.84 17.90
N TYR A 228 3.18 -11.97 17.93
CA TYR A 228 4.09 -12.31 16.84
C TYR A 228 3.33 -12.56 15.54
N GLY A 229 2.20 -13.28 15.62
CA GLY A 229 1.29 -13.51 14.50
C GLY A 229 0.82 -12.21 13.86
N VAL A 230 0.34 -11.27 14.69
CA VAL A 230 -0.13 -9.96 14.23
C VAL A 230 1.00 -9.15 13.60
N ALA A 231 2.20 -9.16 14.19
CA ALA A 231 3.37 -8.48 13.63
C ALA A 231 3.79 -9.05 12.28
N VAL A 232 3.84 -10.38 12.14
CA VAL A 232 4.18 -11.00 10.85
C VAL A 232 3.06 -10.89 9.82
N ALA A 233 1.80 -10.68 10.25
CA ALA A 233 0.72 -10.29 9.35
C ALA A 233 0.90 -8.87 8.80
N ALA A 234 1.31 -7.91 9.65
CA ALA A 234 1.67 -6.56 9.20
C ALA A 234 2.80 -6.62 8.16
N LEU A 235 3.85 -7.38 8.46
CA LEU A 235 4.95 -7.61 7.53
C LEU A 235 4.51 -8.36 6.26
N GLY A 236 3.55 -9.28 6.37
CA GLY A 236 2.96 -9.97 5.22
C GLY A 236 2.26 -9.01 4.27
N MET A 237 1.52 -8.03 4.79
CA MET A 237 0.91 -6.95 4.00
C MET A 237 1.97 -6.11 3.27
N LEU A 238 3.14 -5.91 3.90
CA LEU A 238 4.27 -5.17 3.34
C LEU A 238 5.32 -6.06 2.65
N SER A 239 5.05 -7.36 2.47
CA SER A 239 6.05 -8.28 1.93
C SER A 239 6.32 -8.04 0.44
N THR A 240 5.42 -7.33 -0.24
CA THR A 240 5.54 -6.87 -1.63
C THR A 240 5.76 -5.35 -1.72
N ILE A 241 6.33 -4.74 -0.67
CA ILE A 241 6.50 -3.27 -0.56
C ILE A 241 7.23 -2.64 -1.75
N ALA A 242 8.18 -3.34 -2.38
CA ALA A 242 8.88 -2.82 -3.55
C ALA A 242 7.94 -2.60 -4.75
N THR A 243 7.02 -3.54 -5.00
CA THR A 243 5.97 -3.36 -6.03
C THR A 243 4.96 -2.29 -5.61
N GLY A 244 4.57 -2.26 -4.32
CA GLY A 244 3.67 -1.23 -3.79
C GLY A 244 4.23 0.19 -3.97
N LEU A 245 5.49 0.42 -3.57
CA LEU A 245 6.19 1.68 -3.76
C LEU A 245 6.35 2.04 -5.24
N ALA A 246 6.62 1.07 -6.11
CA ALA A 246 6.78 1.33 -7.54
C ALA A 246 5.49 1.86 -8.19
N ILE A 247 4.33 1.28 -7.87
CA ILE A 247 3.05 1.75 -8.41
C ILE A 247 2.57 3.05 -7.76
N ASP A 248 2.94 3.31 -6.50
CA ASP A 248 2.60 4.54 -5.78
C ASP A 248 3.45 5.71 -6.30
N ALA A 249 4.78 5.57 -6.30
CA ALA A 249 5.71 6.58 -6.80
C ALA A 249 5.54 6.89 -8.29
N TYR A 250 4.96 5.97 -9.07
CA TYR A 250 4.57 6.20 -10.46
C TYR A 250 3.57 7.37 -10.62
N GLY A 251 2.70 7.60 -9.64
CA GLY A 251 1.68 8.66 -9.67
C GLY A 251 2.31 10.05 -9.72
N PRO A 252 3.03 10.50 -8.68
CA PRO A 252 3.64 11.84 -8.65
C PRO A 252 4.64 12.11 -9.78
N ILE A 253 5.29 11.06 -10.30
CA ILE A 253 6.13 11.16 -11.51
C ILE A 253 5.28 11.49 -12.75
N SER A 254 4.11 10.85 -12.88
CA SER A 254 3.18 11.09 -13.99
C SER A 254 2.52 12.45 -13.91
N ASP A 255 2.20 12.90 -12.69
CA ASP A 255 1.69 14.23 -12.39
C ASP A 255 2.68 15.33 -12.83
N ASN A 256 3.93 15.26 -12.34
CA ASN A 256 5.00 16.19 -12.76
C ASN A 256 5.26 16.15 -14.27
N ALA A 257 5.12 14.98 -14.92
CA ALA A 257 5.25 14.89 -16.37
C ALA A 257 4.17 15.70 -17.09
N GLY A 258 2.94 15.71 -16.57
CA GLY A 258 1.85 16.56 -17.03
C GLY A 258 2.14 18.04 -16.83
N GLY A 259 2.57 18.43 -15.61
CA GLY A 259 2.89 19.82 -15.31
C GLY A 259 4.02 20.37 -16.18
N ILE A 260 5.07 19.59 -16.41
CA ILE A 260 6.16 19.92 -17.35
C ILE A 260 5.64 20.07 -18.78
N ALA A 261 4.74 19.19 -19.23
CA ALA A 261 4.19 19.26 -20.59
C ALA A 261 3.42 20.57 -20.82
N GLU A 262 2.62 21.00 -19.85
CA GLU A 262 1.87 22.27 -19.95
C GLU A 262 2.80 23.49 -19.85
N MET A 263 3.72 23.51 -18.88
CA MET A 263 4.68 24.60 -18.72
C MET A 263 5.59 24.80 -19.94
N ALA A 264 5.90 23.72 -20.65
CA ALA A 264 6.70 23.76 -21.88
C ALA A 264 5.87 24.10 -23.14
N GLY A 265 4.56 24.32 -23.02
CA GLY A 265 3.68 24.62 -24.14
C GLY A 265 3.63 23.49 -25.18
N MET A 266 3.72 22.24 -24.73
CA MET A 266 3.71 21.07 -25.61
C MET A 266 2.31 20.85 -26.21
N SER A 267 2.19 19.87 -27.12
CA SER A 267 0.90 19.54 -27.74
C SER A 267 -0.11 19.06 -26.70
N HIS A 268 -1.38 19.44 -26.87
CA HIS A 268 -2.52 18.92 -26.11
C HIS A 268 -2.57 17.39 -26.04
N ARG A 269 -2.11 16.70 -27.11
CA ARG A 269 -2.05 15.23 -27.15
C ARG A 269 -1.05 14.64 -26.14
N ILE A 270 -0.03 15.41 -25.75
CA ILE A 270 0.91 15.01 -24.70
C ILE A 270 0.22 15.13 -23.34
N ARG A 271 -0.48 16.25 -23.09
CA ARG A 271 -1.26 16.45 -21.85
C ARG A 271 -2.35 15.39 -21.67
N GLU A 272 -3.13 15.09 -22.71
CA GLU A 272 -4.13 14.01 -22.66
C GLU A 272 -3.54 12.64 -22.26
N ARG A 273 -2.28 12.38 -22.62
CA ARG A 273 -1.61 11.14 -22.24
C ARG A 273 -1.14 11.19 -20.79
N THR A 274 -0.57 12.31 -20.34
CA THR A 274 -0.13 12.44 -18.94
C THR A 274 -1.31 12.47 -17.98
N ASP A 275 -2.43 13.12 -18.32
CA ASP A 275 -3.65 13.12 -17.51
C ASP A 275 -4.20 11.68 -17.31
N ALA A 276 -4.08 10.84 -18.34
CA ALA A 276 -4.44 9.44 -18.25
C ALA A 276 -3.52 8.62 -17.33
N LEU A 277 -2.23 8.95 -17.28
CA LEU A 277 -1.26 8.31 -16.37
C LEU A 277 -1.49 8.80 -14.93
N ASP A 278 -1.69 10.11 -14.76
CA ASP A 278 -1.96 10.75 -13.47
C ASP A 278 -3.28 10.27 -12.85
N ALA A 279 -4.36 10.14 -13.63
CA ALA A 279 -5.62 9.57 -13.13
C ALA A 279 -5.44 8.16 -12.54
N ALA A 280 -4.57 7.35 -13.14
CA ALA A 280 -4.20 6.04 -12.60
C ALA A 280 -3.31 6.17 -11.35
N GLY A 281 -2.39 7.15 -11.34
CA GLY A 281 -1.55 7.53 -10.20
C GLY A 281 -2.34 7.93 -8.95
N ASN A 282 -3.39 8.72 -9.12
CA ASN A 282 -4.32 9.09 -8.05
C ASN A 282 -4.94 7.86 -7.37
N THR A 283 -5.25 6.83 -8.17
CA THR A 283 -5.77 5.55 -7.66
C THR A 283 -4.68 4.77 -6.92
N THR A 284 -3.45 4.68 -7.46
CA THR A 284 -2.37 3.95 -6.80
C THR A 284 -1.87 4.62 -5.52
N ALA A 285 -1.85 5.95 -5.46
CA ALA A 285 -1.54 6.70 -4.24
C ALA A 285 -2.56 6.42 -3.12
N ALA A 286 -3.84 6.32 -3.46
CA ALA A 286 -4.86 5.90 -2.49
C ALA A 286 -4.64 4.45 -2.02
N ILE A 287 -4.25 3.54 -2.92
CA ILE A 287 -3.92 2.16 -2.58
C ILE A 287 -2.74 2.11 -1.62
N GLY A 288 -1.66 2.85 -1.90
CA GLY A 288 -0.48 2.97 -1.03
C GLY A 288 -0.85 3.41 0.39
N LYS A 289 -1.67 4.47 0.51
CA LYS A 289 -2.24 4.91 1.79
C LYS A 289 -3.05 3.80 2.49
N GLY A 290 -3.81 3.01 1.74
CA GLY A 290 -4.54 1.85 2.26
C GLY A 290 -3.63 0.78 2.87
N PHE A 291 -2.51 0.46 2.21
CA PHE A 291 -1.49 -0.47 2.73
C PHE A 291 -0.80 0.08 3.97
N ALA A 292 -0.44 1.37 3.98
CA ALA A 292 0.15 2.04 5.13
C ALA A 292 -0.80 1.97 6.35
N ILE A 293 -2.07 2.37 6.19
CA ILE A 293 -3.08 2.33 7.26
C ILE A 293 -3.32 0.89 7.76
N GLY A 294 -3.47 -0.07 6.83
CA GLY A 294 -3.73 -1.47 7.18
C GLY A 294 -2.58 -2.10 7.97
N SER A 295 -1.34 -1.89 7.52
CA SER A 295 -0.15 -2.40 8.20
C SER A 295 0.11 -1.66 9.52
N ALA A 296 -0.08 -0.34 9.56
CA ALA A 296 0.00 0.47 10.78
C ALA A 296 -0.95 -0.01 11.88
N ALA A 297 -2.20 -0.35 11.54
CA ALA A 297 -3.16 -0.89 12.50
C ALA A 297 -2.70 -2.24 13.08
N LEU A 298 -2.18 -3.14 12.24
CA LEU A 298 -1.67 -4.44 12.67
C LEU A 298 -0.42 -4.29 13.55
N VAL A 299 0.59 -3.54 13.10
CA VAL A 299 1.84 -3.37 13.85
C VAL A 299 1.62 -2.62 15.16
N SER A 300 0.76 -1.59 15.17
CA SER A 300 0.41 -0.87 16.40
C SER A 300 -0.23 -1.80 17.44
N LEU A 301 -1.10 -2.72 17.01
CA LEU A 301 -1.67 -3.72 17.92
C LEU A 301 -0.61 -4.68 18.45
N ALA A 302 0.32 -5.13 17.61
CA ALA A 302 1.41 -6.00 18.03
C ALA A 302 2.35 -5.32 19.04
N LEU A 303 2.72 -4.07 18.77
CA LEU A 303 3.53 -3.22 19.67
C LEU A 303 2.77 -2.92 20.96
N PHE A 304 1.46 -2.71 20.92
CA PHE A 304 0.65 -2.50 22.10
C PHE A 304 0.69 -3.71 23.05
N GLY A 305 0.51 -4.93 22.54
CA GLY A 305 0.63 -6.13 23.39
C GLY A 305 2.07 -6.39 23.88
N ALA A 306 3.08 -6.05 23.08
CA ALA A 306 4.47 -6.10 23.51
C ALA A 306 4.75 -5.09 24.64
N PHE A 307 4.20 -3.88 24.54
CA PHE A 307 4.28 -2.85 25.58
C PHE A 307 3.63 -3.33 26.89
N VAL A 308 2.41 -3.88 26.82
CA VAL A 308 1.70 -4.41 28.00
C VAL A 308 2.51 -5.51 28.70
N SER A 309 3.25 -6.32 27.96
CA SER A 309 4.10 -7.37 28.54
C SER A 309 5.43 -6.84 29.11
N ARG A 310 5.87 -5.66 28.65
CA ARG A 310 7.15 -5.07 29.04
C ARG A 310 7.04 -4.13 30.23
N ALA A 311 5.93 -3.40 30.33
CA ALA A 311 5.57 -2.49 31.41
C ALA A 311 5.31 -3.24 32.73
#